data_AF-M0HUG3-F1
#
_entry.id   AF-M0HUG3-F1
#
_cell.length_a   1.000
_cell.length_b   1.000
_cell.length_c   1.000
_cell.angle_alpha   90.00
_cell.angle_beta   90.00
_cell.angle_gamma   90.00
#
_symmetry.space_group_name_H-M   'P 1'
#
loop_
_entity.id
_entity.type
_entity.pdbx_description
1 polymer ?
#
loop_
_entity_poly.entity_id
_entity_poly.type
_entity_poly.pdbx_seq_one_letter_code
_entity_poly.pdbx_strand_id
1 'polypeptide(L)' 'MRILFQMYHAGELHDLGEIEDGDVVESIEKGFEDWIRWELSQPTTPDLDDSDGILAAYEGPHLITKVVDE' A
#
# COMPACT_ATOMS: atom_id res chain seq x y z
N MET A 1 -11.84 4.28 1.28
CA MET A 1 -11.44 3.09 0.48
C MET A 1 -10.27 2.42 1.17
N ARG A 2 -10.28 1.09 1.34
CA ARG A 2 -9.22 0.37 2.06
C ARG A 2 -8.26 -0.34 1.10
N ILE A 3 -6.96 -0.15 1.31
CA ILE A 3 -5.91 -0.67 0.43
C ILE A 3 -4.92 -1.48 1.26
N LEU A 4 -4.75 -2.75 0.89
CA LEU A 4 -3.76 -3.66 1.44
C LEU A 4 -2.48 -3.60 0.61
N PHE A 5 -1.35 -3.42 1.28
CA PHE A 5 -0.02 -3.52 0.69
C PHE A 5 0.58 -4.88 1.00
N GLN A 6 1.02 -5.58 -0.04
CA GLN A 6 1.65 -6.89 0.07
C GLN A 6 3.02 -6.89 -0.62
N MET A 7 3.99 -7.57 -0.04
CA MET A 7 5.28 -7.83 -0.66
C MET A 7 5.37 -9.26 -1.15
N TYR A 8 5.80 -9.47 -2.39
CA TYR A 8 6.17 -10.78 -2.90
C TYR A 8 7.64 -11.06 -2.62
N HIS A 9 7.90 -12.01 -1.72
CA HIS A 9 9.24 -12.39 -1.31
C HIS A 9 9.32 -13.91 -1.09
N ALA A 10 10.43 -14.53 -1.51
CA ALA A 10 10.69 -15.97 -1.36
C ALA A 10 9.61 -16.92 -1.92
N GLY A 11 8.80 -16.46 -2.87
CA GLY A 11 7.71 -17.27 -3.46
C GLY A 11 6.37 -17.11 -2.74
N GLU A 12 6.29 -16.26 -1.72
CA GLU A 12 5.10 -16.02 -0.90
C GLU A 12 4.72 -14.54 -0.92
N LEU A 13 3.42 -14.26 -0.75
CA LEU A 13 2.91 -12.92 -0.50
C LEU A 13 2.84 -12.68 1.01
N HIS A 14 3.40 -11.56 1.44
CA HIS A 14 3.39 -11.13 2.84
C HIS A 14 2.66 -9.80 2.95
N ASP A 15 1.69 -9.73 3.85
CA ASP A 15 0.97 -8.50 4.14
C ASP A 15 1.89 -7.55 4.93
N LEU A 16 2.00 -6.31 4.44
CA LEU A 16 2.79 -5.25 5.07
C LEU A 16 1.92 -4.42 6.01
N GLY A 17 0.72 -4.10 5.56
CA GLY A 17 -0.25 -3.31 6.30
C GLY A 17 -1.29 -2.70 5.36
N GLU A 18 -2.18 -1.94 5.95
CA GLU A 18 -3.37 -1.43 5.29
C GLU A 18 -3.56 0.06 5.58
N ILE A 19 -4.04 0.78 4.57
CA ILE A 19 -4.41 2.18 4.69
C ILE A 19 -5.88 2.37 4.33
N GLU A 20 -6.51 3.36 4.95
CA GLU A 20 -7.84 3.84 4.63
C GLU A 20 -7.81 5.36 4.58
N ASP A 21 -8.19 5.93 3.42
CA ASP A 21 -8.28 7.38 3.20
C ASP A 21 -7.00 8.16 3.61
N GLY A 22 -5.83 7.51 3.45
CA GLY A 22 -4.51 8.08 3.74
C GLY A 22 -3.99 7.84 5.15
N ASP A 23 -4.80 7.27 6.03
CA ASP A 23 -4.40 6.87 7.37
C ASP A 23 -4.05 5.39 7.41
N VAL A 24 -2.99 5.05 8.15
CA VAL A 24 -2.60 3.65 8.38
C VAL A 24 -3.56 3.05 9.39
N VAL A 25 -4.37 2.09 8.96
CA VAL A 25 -5.35 1.39 9.81
C VAL A 25 -4.80 0.07 10.36
N GLU A 26 -3.85 -0.53 9.65
CA GLU A 26 -3.15 -1.73 10.12
C GLU A 26 -1.67 -1.70 9.72
N SER A 27 -0.79 -2.07 10.64
CA SER A 27 0.66 -2.15 10.44
C SER A 27 1.15 -3.51 10.90
N ILE A 28 1.38 -4.41 9.93
CA ILE A 28 1.76 -5.80 10.18
C ILE A 28 3.29 -5.91 10.20
N GLU A 29 3.97 -5.22 9.28
CA GLU A 29 5.42 -5.21 9.15
C GLU A 29 6.04 -3.98 9.81
N LYS A 30 7.19 -4.18 10.46
CA LYS A 30 7.82 -3.13 11.27
C LYS A 30 8.51 -2.11 10.36
N GLY A 31 7.89 -0.95 10.22
CA GLY A 31 8.39 0.15 9.39
C GLY A 31 7.45 0.50 8.24
N PHE A 32 6.37 -0.27 8.07
CA PHE A 32 5.31 0.03 7.10
C PHE A 32 4.74 1.44 7.29
N GLU A 33 4.39 1.83 8.52
CA GLU A 33 3.82 3.14 8.81
C GLU A 33 4.77 4.30 8.44
N ASP A 34 6.06 4.17 8.74
CA ASP A 34 7.07 5.17 8.37
C ASP A 34 7.27 5.24 6.85
N TRP A 35 7.28 4.08 6.18
CA TRP A 35 7.39 3.99 4.72
C TRP A 35 6.20 4.61 4.01
N ILE A 36 4.96 4.27 4.42
CA ILE A 36 3.74 4.86 3.86
C ILE A 36 3.71 6.36 4.07
N ARG A 37 4.04 6.86 5.27
CA ARG A 37 4.12 8.31 5.51
C ARG A 37 5.12 9.00 4.58
N TRP A 38 6.27 8.37 4.34
CA TRP A 38 7.27 8.89 3.41
C TRP A 38 6.77 8.85 1.96
N GLU A 39 6.15 7.76 1.53
CA GLU A 39 5.53 7.63 0.19
C GLU A 39 4.44 8.67 -0.03
N LEU A 40 3.47 8.80 0.87
CA LEU A 40 2.39 9.79 0.75
C LEU A 40 2.88 11.24 0.77
N SER A 41 4.11 11.49 1.22
CA SER A 41 4.74 12.82 1.15
C SER A 41 5.37 13.11 -0.21
N GLN A 42 5.54 12.12 -1.09
CA GLN A 42 6.15 12.32 -2.40
C GLN A 42 5.14 12.97 -3.36
N PRO A 43 5.55 13.97 -4.16
CA PRO A 43 4.67 14.63 -5.13
C PRO A 43 4.30 13.73 -6.32
N THR A 44 4.97 12.57 -6.45
CA THR A 44 4.73 11.56 -7.49
C THR A 44 3.73 10.50 -7.05
N THR A 45 3.34 10.50 -5.77
CA THR A 45 2.40 9.52 -5.25
C THR A 45 1.00 9.82 -5.81
N PRO A 46 0.29 8.81 -6.34
CA PRO A 46 -1.06 9.00 -6.86
C PRO A 46 -2.01 9.54 -5.79
N ASP A 47 -3.10 10.14 -6.26
CA ASP A 47 -4.19 10.54 -5.36
C ASP A 47 -4.78 9.31 -4.66
N LEU A 48 -5.05 9.44 -3.37
CA LEU A 48 -5.64 8.39 -2.55
C LEU A 48 -7.07 8.09 -2.94
N ASP A 49 -7.75 9.06 -3.53
CA ASP A 49 -9.08 8.89 -4.11
C ASP A 49 -9.04 8.24 -5.50
N ASP A 50 -7.85 8.11 -6.12
CA ASP A 50 -7.64 7.44 -7.41
C ASP A 50 -7.17 6.00 -7.21
N SER A 51 -8.14 5.10 -7.00
CA SER A 51 -7.90 3.67 -6.79
C SER A 51 -7.08 3.04 -7.92
N ASP A 52 -7.39 3.39 -9.16
CA ASP A 52 -6.70 2.85 -10.34
C ASP A 52 -5.26 3.37 -10.41
N GLY A 53 -5.05 4.65 -10.08
CA GLY A 53 -3.73 5.27 -9.96
C GLY A 53 -2.85 4.57 -8.92
N ILE A 54 -3.40 4.29 -7.73
CA ILE A 54 -2.66 3.58 -6.67
C ILE A 54 -2.35 2.14 -7.06
N LEU A 55 -3.33 1.40 -7.59
CA LEU A 55 -3.11 0.03 -8.03
C LEU A 55 -2.01 -0.02 -9.09
N ALA A 56 -2.07 0.85 -10.10
CA ALA A 56 -1.06 0.90 -11.16
C ALA A 56 0.34 1.31 -10.65
N ALA A 57 0.43 2.23 -9.68
CA ALA A 57 1.72 2.68 -9.15
C ALA A 57 2.44 1.61 -8.33
N TYR A 58 1.67 0.75 -7.67
CA TYR A 58 2.20 -0.28 -6.76
C TYR A 58 1.96 -1.71 -7.25
N GLU A 59 1.61 -1.91 -8.52
CA GLU A 59 1.57 -3.23 -9.18
C GLU A 59 2.95 -3.55 -9.78
N GLY A 60 3.88 -3.94 -8.91
CA GLY A 60 5.27 -4.24 -9.25
C GLY A 60 5.66 -5.71 -9.05
N PRO A 61 6.90 -6.09 -9.41
CA PRO A 61 7.39 -7.47 -9.23
C PRO A 61 7.58 -7.89 -7.77
N HIS A 62 7.65 -6.92 -6.84
CA HIS A 62 7.93 -7.16 -5.42
C HIS A 62 6.89 -6.55 -4.50
N LEU A 63 6.18 -5.51 -4.93
CA LEU A 63 5.14 -4.85 -4.16
C LEU A 63 3.86 -4.92 -4.96
N ILE A 64 2.77 -5.26 -4.30
CA ILE A 64 1.44 -5.39 -4.88
C ILE A 64 0.46 -4.70 -3.94
N THR A 65 -0.39 -3.83 -4.47
CA THR A 65 -1.55 -3.29 -3.75
C THR A 65 -2.83 -3.99 -4.16
N LYS A 66 -3.76 -4.10 -3.22
CA LYS A 66 -5.11 -4.62 -3.47
C LYS A 66 -6.14 -3.76 -2.76
N VAL A 67 -7.25 -3.51 -3.43
CA VAL A 67 -8.44 -2.94 -2.78
C VAL A 67 -9.08 -4.02 -1.92
N VAL A 68 -9.35 -3.70 -0.66
CA VAL A 68 -10.09 -4.54 0.27
C VAL A 68 -11.48 -3.93 0.38
N ASP A 69 -12.46 -4.54 -0.29
CA ASP A 69 -13.88 -4.27 -0.03
C ASP A 69 -14.27 -5.04 1.25
N GLU A 70 -14.99 -4.38 2.17
CA GLU A 70 -15.62 -5.03 3.32
C GLU A 70 -16.73 -6.01 2.92
#